data_AF-A0A4Q1K771-F1
#
_entry.id   AF-A0A4Q1K771-F1
#
_cell.length_a   1.000
_cell.length_b   1.000
_cell.length_c   1.000
_cell.angle_alpha   90.00
_cell.angle_beta   90.00
_cell.angle_gamma   90.00
#
_symmetry.space_group_name_H-M   'P 1'
#
loop_
_entity.id
_entity.type
_entity.pdbx_description
1 polymer ?
#
loop_
_entity_poly.entity_id
_entity_poly.type
_entity_poly.pdbx_seq_one_letter_code
_entity_poly.pdbx_strand_id
1 'polypeptide(L)'
;MSHSISIPEITKKLEYYCSYQERCHNEVIDKLKTFYLTSEERDTIIVHLIQENFLNEERFACSFARGKHNIKKWGKVRIVNELKFRNISKYNIDKALKEITPEGYLNTFYELAEKQWEFIKETNPQKKKKKFCDYLLRKGWESHLVFEKLNEITNDNE
;
A
#
# COMPACT_ATOMS: atom_id res chain seq x y z
N MET A 1 -33.41 11.58 17.64
CA MET A 1 -32.87 12.95 17.64
C MET A 1 -31.56 12.94 16.87
N SER A 2 -31.58 13.37 15.62
CA SER A 2 -30.36 13.56 14.83
C SER A 2 -29.69 14.84 15.31
N HIS A 3 -28.68 14.73 16.17
CA HIS A 3 -27.84 15.87 16.47
C HIS A 3 -27.14 16.28 15.17
N SER A 4 -27.52 17.43 14.61
CA SER A 4 -26.80 18.07 13.51
C SER A 4 -25.43 18.48 14.05
N ILE A 5 -24.43 17.65 13.79
CA ILE A 5 -23.03 17.96 14.12
C ILE A 5 -22.63 19.17 13.28
N SER A 6 -22.04 20.17 13.93
CA SER A 6 -21.59 21.40 13.29
C SER A 6 -20.30 21.22 12.48
N ILE A 7 -20.02 22.12 11.53
CA ILE A 7 -18.78 22.11 10.72
C ILE A 7 -17.51 22.07 11.59
N PRO A 8 -17.36 22.88 12.66
CA PRO A 8 -16.16 22.82 13.51
C PRO A 8 -15.99 21.46 14.20
N GLU A 9 -17.09 20.84 14.63
CA GLU A 9 -17.05 19.51 15.24
C GLU A 9 -16.69 18.41 14.22
N ILE A 10 -17.17 18.52 12.97
CA ILE A 10 -16.77 17.62 11.88
C ILE A 10 -15.29 17.80 11.57
N THR A 11 -14.83 19.04 11.45
CA THR A 11 -13.41 19.37 11.19
C THR A 11 -12.51 18.71 12.24
N LYS A 12 -12.81 18.90 13.53
CA LYS A 12 -12.06 18.27 14.63
C LYS A 12 -12.08 16.74 14.57
N LYS A 13 -13.19 16.13 14.14
CA LYS A 13 -13.26 14.67 13.91
C LYS A 13 -12.35 14.23 12.78
N LEU A 14 -12.25 15.01 11.71
CA LEU A 14 -11.37 14.70 10.57
C LEU A 14 -9.89 14.94 10.90
N GLU A 15 -9.56 15.96 11.69
CA GLU A 15 -8.20 16.17 12.21
C GLU A 15 -7.74 14.94 13.00
N TYR A 16 -8.57 14.45 13.94
CA TYR A 16 -8.29 13.23 14.68
C TYR A 16 -8.17 12.01 13.76
N TYR A 17 -9.08 11.87 12.78
CA TYR A 17 -9.08 10.76 11.83
C TYR A 17 -7.79 10.68 11.00
N CYS A 18 -7.24 11.83 10.58
CA CYS A 18 -5.99 11.92 9.82
C CYS A 18 -4.74 11.83 10.72
N SER A 19 -4.83 12.32 11.96
CA SER A 19 -3.73 12.23 12.94
C SER A 19 -3.53 10.81 13.46
N TYR A 20 -4.61 10.05 13.61
CA TYR A 20 -4.56 8.66 14.09
C TYR A 20 -3.89 7.73 13.08
N GLN A 21 -4.10 7.97 11.79
CA GLN A 21 -3.50 7.22 10.71
C GLN A 21 -3.48 8.09 9.46
N GLU A 22 -2.36 8.04 8.72
CA GLU A 22 -2.28 8.66 7.39
C GLU A 22 -3.46 8.26 6.50
N ARG A 23 -4.06 9.27 5.87
CA ARG A 23 -5.16 9.13 4.92
C ARG A 23 -4.80 9.74 3.58
N CYS A 24 -5.28 9.13 2.51
CA CYS A 24 -5.26 9.78 1.20
C CYS A 24 -6.47 10.68 1.01
N HIS A 25 -6.40 11.55 0.02
CA HIS A 25 -7.47 12.50 -0.29
C HIS A 25 -8.82 11.80 -0.52
N ASN A 26 -8.83 10.69 -1.27
CA ASN A 26 -10.04 9.91 -1.53
C ASN A 26 -10.67 9.35 -0.24
N GLU A 27 -9.86 8.85 0.70
CA GLU A 27 -10.37 8.32 1.98
C GLU A 27 -11.02 9.41 2.83
N VAL A 28 -10.45 10.62 2.83
CA VAL A 28 -11.03 11.78 3.53
C VAL A 28 -12.33 12.23 2.86
N ILE A 29 -12.39 12.29 1.53
CA ILE A 29 -13.62 12.60 0.79
C ILE A 29 -14.72 11.58 1.12
N ASP A 30 -14.40 10.29 1.08
CA ASP A 30 -15.37 9.23 1.36
C ASP A 30 -15.86 9.29 2.81
N LYS A 31 -14.98 9.66 3.74
CA LYS A 31 -15.36 9.93 5.13
C LYS A 31 -16.28 11.14 5.24
N LEU A 32 -15.99 12.24 4.52
CA LEU A 32 -16.79 13.46 4.53
C LEU A 32 -18.20 13.24 3.94
N LYS A 33 -18.36 12.35 2.96
CA LYS A 33 -19.66 11.95 2.40
C LYS A 33 -20.59 11.28 3.43
N THR A 34 -20.06 10.83 4.57
CA THR A 34 -20.88 10.27 5.65
C THR A 34 -21.57 11.33 6.51
N PHE A 35 -21.23 12.61 6.31
CA PHE A 35 -21.87 13.75 6.95
C PHE A 35 -22.79 14.48 5.96
N TYR A 36 -23.82 15.14 6.48
CA TYR A 36 -24.70 16.00 5.70
C TYR A 36 -24.02 17.36 5.47
N LEU A 37 -23.17 17.42 4.46
CA LEU A 37 -22.42 18.62 4.06
C LEU A 37 -22.66 18.92 2.58
N THR A 38 -22.71 20.20 2.26
CA THR A 38 -22.61 20.72 0.89
C THR A 38 -21.20 20.46 0.32
N SER A 39 -21.03 20.66 -0.98
CA SER A 39 -19.70 20.54 -1.60
C SER A 39 -18.74 21.62 -1.09
N GLU A 40 -19.20 22.86 -0.94
CA GLU A 40 -18.38 23.98 -0.47
C GLU A 40 -17.88 23.79 0.96
N GLU A 41 -18.73 23.27 1.86
CA GLU A 41 -18.31 22.94 3.23
C GLU A 41 -17.26 21.82 3.25
N ARG A 42 -17.40 20.80 2.40
CA ARG A 42 -16.40 19.72 2.30
C ARG A 42 -15.06 20.24 1.80
N ASP A 43 -15.08 21.07 0.76
CA ASP A 43 -13.86 21.67 0.20
C ASP A 43 -13.17 22.56 1.24
N THR A 44 -13.94 23.34 2.00
CA THR A 44 -13.42 24.16 3.11
C THR A 44 -12.70 23.31 4.16
N ILE A 45 -13.29 22.19 4.58
CA ILE A 45 -12.67 21.28 5.54
C ILE A 45 -11.40 20.64 4.95
N ILE A 46 -11.43 20.22 3.68
CA ILE A 46 -10.26 19.61 3.02
C ILE A 46 -9.11 20.62 2.94
N VAL A 47 -9.38 21.87 2.54
CA VAL A 47 -8.37 22.93 2.48
C VAL A 47 -7.75 23.15 3.86
N HIS A 48 -8.56 23.22 4.92
CA HIS A 48 -8.07 23.32 6.31
C HIS A 48 -7.15 22.14 6.66
N LEU A 49 -7.57 20.91 6.40
CA LEU A 49 -6.77 19.71 6.70
C LEU A 49 -5.43 19.71 5.95
N ILE A 50 -5.39 20.22 4.72
CA ILE A 50 -4.15 20.32 3.93
C ILE A 50 -3.26 21.44 4.47
N GLN A 51 -3.82 22.62 4.74
CA GLN A 51 -3.09 23.79 5.24
C GLN A 51 -2.45 23.51 6.60
N GLU A 52 -3.19 22.88 7.51
CA GLU A 52 -2.70 22.44 8.82
C GLU A 52 -1.92 21.12 8.74
N ASN A 53 -1.65 20.61 7.54
CA ASN A 53 -0.83 19.42 7.25
C ASN A 53 -1.35 18.11 7.88
N PHE A 54 -2.62 18.05 8.29
CA PHE A 54 -3.30 16.81 8.67
C PHE A 54 -3.47 15.86 7.48
N LEU A 55 -3.77 16.39 6.30
CA LEU A 55 -3.91 15.64 5.05
C LEU A 55 -2.72 15.91 4.13
N ASN A 56 -1.89 14.89 3.91
CA ASN A 56 -0.69 15.00 3.07
C ASN A 56 -0.51 13.74 2.22
N GLU A 57 -0.71 13.88 0.91
CA GLU A 57 -0.72 12.74 -0.03
C GLU A 57 0.66 12.08 -0.19
N GLU A 58 1.74 12.86 -0.11
CA GLU A 58 3.12 12.36 -0.16
C GLU A 58 3.42 11.52 1.09
N ARG A 59 3.09 12.05 2.27
CA ARG A 59 3.29 11.36 3.55
C ARG A 59 2.49 10.06 3.61
N PHE A 60 1.25 10.08 3.13
CA PHE A 60 0.44 8.88 2.97
C PHE A 60 1.12 7.85 2.07
N ALA A 61 1.55 8.26 0.86
CA ALA A 61 2.14 7.33 -0.11
C ALA A 61 3.41 6.67 0.43
N CYS A 62 4.32 7.45 1.03
CA CYS A 62 5.55 6.94 1.64
C CYS A 62 5.27 5.97 2.80
N SER A 63 4.37 6.36 3.72
CA SER A 63 3.97 5.50 4.84
C SER A 63 3.32 4.20 4.36
N PHE A 64 2.46 4.29 3.35
CA PHE A 64 1.81 3.14 2.72
C PHE A 64 2.83 2.18 2.11
N ALA A 65 3.74 2.67 1.26
CA ALA A 65 4.75 1.83 0.62
C ALA A 65 5.64 1.11 1.65
N ARG A 66 6.18 1.85 2.63
CA ARG A 66 7.00 1.31 3.72
C ARG A 66 6.24 0.27 4.53
N GLY A 67 5.01 0.57 4.95
CA GLY A 67 4.19 -0.35 5.75
C GLY A 67 3.83 -1.63 4.99
N LYS A 68 3.42 -1.52 3.72
CA LYS A 68 3.08 -2.69 2.89
C LYS A 68 4.31 -3.54 2.58
N HIS A 69 5.46 -2.93 2.33
CA HIS A 69 6.69 -3.67 2.12
C HIS A 69 7.16 -4.35 3.41
N ASN A 70 7.33 -3.60 4.50
CA ASN A 70 7.94 -4.14 5.72
C ASN A 70 7.07 -5.19 6.42
N ILE A 71 5.76 -4.95 6.49
CA ILE A 71 4.82 -5.81 7.25
C ILE A 71 4.20 -6.88 6.36
N LYS A 72 3.73 -6.50 5.16
CA LYS A 72 3.00 -7.42 4.27
C LYS A 72 3.89 -8.08 3.23
N LYS A 73 5.17 -7.68 3.13
CA LYS A 73 6.15 -8.19 2.15
C LYS A 73 5.62 -8.08 0.72
N TRP A 74 5.02 -6.93 0.40
CA TRP A 74 4.56 -6.63 -0.95
C TRP A 74 5.73 -6.18 -1.83
N GLY A 75 5.70 -6.60 -3.08
CA GLY A 75 6.58 -6.09 -4.12
C GLY A 75 6.08 -4.75 -4.69
N LYS A 76 6.96 -4.04 -5.40
CA LYS A 76 6.71 -2.69 -5.93
C LYS A 76 5.53 -2.66 -6.90
N VAL A 77 5.34 -3.70 -7.72
CA VAL A 77 4.24 -3.74 -8.70
C VAL A 77 2.89 -3.59 -8.00
N ARG A 78 2.69 -4.32 -6.89
CA ARG A 78 1.43 -4.23 -6.14
C ARG A 78 1.29 -2.90 -5.40
N ILE A 79 2.36 -2.40 -4.80
CA ILE A 79 2.35 -1.09 -4.12
C ILE A 79 1.95 0.02 -5.10
N VAL A 80 2.56 0.04 -6.28
CA VAL A 80 2.25 1.01 -7.35
C VAL A 80 0.79 0.90 -7.78
N ASN A 81 0.30 -0.31 -8.04
CA ASN A 81 -1.08 -0.50 -8.50
C ASN A 81 -2.10 -0.05 -7.45
N GLU A 82 -1.84 -0.32 -6.16
CA GLU A 82 -2.72 0.08 -5.06
C GLU A 82 -2.74 1.59 -4.81
N LEU A 83 -1.59 2.26 -4.98
CA LEU A 83 -1.51 3.72 -4.92
C LEU A 83 -2.20 4.36 -6.14
N LYS A 84 -2.01 3.80 -7.35
CA LYS A 84 -2.74 4.26 -8.55
C LYS A 84 -4.25 4.11 -8.41
N PHE A 85 -4.73 3.00 -7.87
CA PHE A 85 -6.15 2.78 -7.59
C PHE A 85 -6.74 3.82 -6.63
N ARG A 86 -5.89 4.39 -5.76
CA ARG A 86 -6.25 5.48 -4.83
C ARG A 86 -6.07 6.87 -5.42
N ASN A 87 -5.88 6.98 -6.73
CA ASN A 87 -5.62 8.22 -7.45
C ASN A 87 -4.38 9.00 -6.95
N ILE A 88 -3.40 8.30 -6.38
CA ILE A 88 -2.14 8.92 -5.95
C ILE A 88 -1.32 9.29 -7.19
N SER A 89 -0.82 10.52 -7.23
CA SER A 89 -0.05 11.03 -8.36
C SER A 89 1.22 10.21 -8.59
N LYS A 90 1.67 10.15 -9.86
CA LYS A 90 2.93 9.49 -10.22
C LYS A 90 4.11 10.03 -9.39
N TYR A 91 4.17 11.34 -9.19
CA TYR A 91 5.20 11.99 -8.38
C TYR A 91 5.27 11.43 -6.95
N ASN A 92 4.13 11.31 -6.27
CA ASN A 92 4.06 10.76 -4.91
C ASN A 92 4.37 9.26 -4.88
N ILE A 93 3.97 8.51 -5.90
CA ILE A 93 4.34 7.10 -6.05
C ILE A 93 5.86 6.96 -6.18
N ASP A 94 6.49 7.75 -7.06
CA ASP A 94 7.93 7.70 -7.28
C ASP A 94 8.71 8.06 -6.01
N LYS A 95 8.23 9.03 -5.22
CA LYS A 95 8.78 9.31 -3.88
C LYS A 95 8.59 8.14 -2.91
N ALA A 96 7.39 7.58 -2.85
CA ALA A 96 7.08 6.46 -1.95
C ALA A 96 7.93 5.22 -2.24
N LEU A 97 8.28 4.96 -3.51
CA LEU A 97 9.15 3.85 -3.88
C LEU A 97 10.61 4.05 -3.44
N LYS A 98 11.07 5.29 -3.25
CA LYS A 98 12.41 5.59 -2.75
C LYS A 98 12.59 5.26 -1.27
N GLU A 99 11.50 5.14 -0.51
CA GLU A 99 11.52 4.66 0.88
C GLU A 99 11.97 3.20 0.99
N ILE A 100 11.97 2.46 -0.12
CA ILE A 100 12.36 1.05 -0.18
C ILE A 100 13.74 0.98 -0.84
N THR A 101 14.76 0.71 -0.04
CA THR A 101 16.14 0.59 -0.55
C THR A 101 16.26 -0.61 -1.51
N PRO A 102 17.03 -0.51 -2.60
CA PRO A 102 17.22 -1.62 -3.53
C PRO A 102 17.72 -2.91 -2.86
N GLU A 103 18.69 -2.79 -1.96
CA GLU A 103 19.24 -3.91 -1.20
C GLU A 103 18.21 -4.53 -0.26
N GLY A 104 17.52 -3.72 0.55
CA GLY A 104 16.48 -4.21 1.46
C GLY A 104 15.31 -4.85 0.73
N TYR A 105 14.99 -4.36 -0.47
CA TYR A 105 13.97 -4.94 -1.34
C TYR A 105 14.33 -6.35 -1.79
N LEU A 106 15.54 -6.54 -2.30
CA LEU A 106 16.03 -7.84 -2.77
C LEU A 106 16.20 -8.83 -1.61
N ASN A 107 16.77 -8.40 -0.48
CA ASN A 107 16.89 -9.26 0.70
C ASN A 107 15.52 -9.75 1.18
N THR A 108 14.53 -8.84 1.24
CA THR A 108 13.15 -9.20 1.59
C THR A 108 12.54 -10.18 0.59
N PHE A 109 12.83 -10.02 -0.70
CA PHE A 109 12.37 -10.94 -1.74
C PHE A 109 12.93 -12.34 -1.54
N TYR A 110 14.26 -12.46 -1.43
CA TYR A 110 14.93 -13.75 -1.31
C TYR A 110 14.53 -14.50 -0.04
N GLU A 111 14.49 -13.82 1.11
CA GLU A 111 14.01 -14.43 2.36
C GLU A 111 12.56 -14.93 2.25
N LEU A 112 11.69 -14.16 1.59
CA LEU A 112 10.30 -14.54 1.40
C LEU A 112 10.17 -15.72 0.44
N ALA A 113 10.94 -15.72 -0.64
CA ALA A 113 10.95 -16.77 -1.65
C ALA A 113 11.40 -18.10 -1.04
N GLU A 114 12.54 -18.13 -0.34
CA GLU A 114 13.04 -19.34 0.32
C GLU A 114 12.02 -19.93 1.28
N LYS A 115 11.54 -19.11 2.22
CA LYS A 115 10.51 -19.52 3.18
C LYS A 115 9.25 -20.05 2.49
N GLN A 116 8.85 -19.42 1.38
CA GLN A 116 7.68 -19.87 0.63
C GLN A 116 7.93 -21.22 -0.06
N TRP A 117 9.12 -21.44 -0.61
CA TRP A 117 9.47 -22.70 -1.27
C TRP A 117 9.48 -23.88 -0.30
N GLU A 118 10.04 -23.68 0.89
CA GLU A 118 10.05 -24.66 1.98
C GLU A 118 8.64 -24.93 2.52
N PHE A 119 7.82 -23.88 2.62
CA PHE A 119 6.46 -23.98 3.13
C PHE A 119 5.52 -24.79 2.20
N ILE A 120 5.75 -24.79 0.89
CA ILE A 120 4.89 -25.50 -0.06
C ILE A 120 5.15 -27.03 0.01
N LYS A 121 4.20 -27.75 0.61
CA LYS A 121 4.19 -29.21 0.74
C LYS A 121 3.64 -29.99 -0.48
N GLU A 122 3.52 -29.32 -1.63
CA GLU A 122 3.01 -29.95 -2.86
C GLU A 122 4.04 -30.95 -3.40
N THR A 123 3.60 -32.18 -3.68
CA THR A 123 4.49 -33.26 -4.14
C THR A 123 4.71 -33.24 -5.64
N ASN A 124 3.73 -32.76 -6.43
CA ASN A 124 3.91 -32.64 -7.87
C ASN A 124 4.81 -31.43 -8.18
N PRO A 125 5.99 -31.62 -8.83
CA PRO A 125 6.94 -30.53 -9.03
C PRO A 125 6.36 -29.35 -9.81
N GLN A 126 5.62 -29.61 -10.89
CA GLN A 126 5.03 -28.55 -11.72
C GLN A 126 3.97 -27.75 -10.95
N LYS A 127 3.15 -28.43 -10.14
CA LYS A 127 2.19 -27.75 -9.27
C LYS A 127 2.87 -26.95 -8.15
N LYS A 128 4.00 -27.43 -7.62
CA LYS A 128 4.81 -26.70 -6.62
C LYS A 128 5.39 -25.42 -7.22
N LYS A 129 6.02 -25.50 -8.40
CA LYS A 129 6.54 -24.33 -9.16
C LYS A 129 5.44 -23.30 -9.41
N LYS A 130 4.26 -23.75 -9.88
CA LYS A 130 3.10 -22.86 -10.10
C LYS A 130 2.65 -22.16 -8.81
N LYS A 131 2.45 -22.90 -7.71
CA LYS A 131 2.04 -22.33 -6.41
C LYS A 131 3.04 -21.29 -5.89
N PHE A 132 4.33 -21.53 -6.09
CA PHE A 132 5.39 -20.59 -5.73
C PHE A 132 5.28 -19.28 -6.54
N CYS A 133 5.22 -19.37 -7.87
CA CYS A 133 5.08 -18.20 -8.74
C CYS A 133 3.79 -17.43 -8.44
N ASP A 134 2.64 -18.10 -8.39
CA ASP A 134 1.33 -17.50 -8.14
C ASP A 134 1.32 -16.73 -6.80
N TYR A 135 2.01 -17.24 -5.78
CA TYR A 135 2.11 -16.56 -4.50
C TYR A 135 2.88 -15.24 -4.59
N LEU A 136 4.08 -15.26 -5.17
CA LEU A 136 4.95 -14.09 -5.25
C LEU A 136 4.39 -13.04 -6.22
N LEU A 137 3.85 -13.46 -7.37
CA LEU A 137 3.20 -12.58 -8.34
C LEU A 137 1.96 -11.89 -7.74
N ARG A 138 1.12 -12.60 -6.99
CA ARG A 138 -0.01 -11.96 -6.25
C ARG A 138 0.45 -11.01 -5.16
N LYS A 139 1.64 -11.22 -4.57
CA LYS A 139 2.26 -10.25 -3.66
C LYS A 139 2.88 -9.05 -4.39
N GLY A 140 2.93 -9.07 -5.72
CA GLY A 140 3.37 -7.95 -6.54
C GLY A 140 4.86 -7.88 -6.79
N TRP A 141 5.56 -9.01 -6.68
CA TRP A 141 6.96 -9.09 -7.08
C TRP A 141 7.08 -9.16 -8.59
N GLU A 142 8.15 -8.57 -9.12
CA GLU A 142 8.44 -8.52 -10.54
C GLU A 142 8.64 -9.92 -11.10
N SER A 143 8.08 -10.19 -12.29
CA SER A 143 8.10 -11.53 -12.88
C SER A 143 9.52 -12.05 -13.10
N HIS A 144 10.46 -11.21 -13.54
CA HIS A 144 11.85 -11.61 -13.75
C HIS A 144 12.48 -12.15 -12.45
N LEU A 145 12.36 -11.43 -11.33
CA LEU A 145 12.87 -11.90 -10.02
C LEU A 145 12.26 -13.25 -9.63
N VAL A 146 10.95 -13.40 -9.82
CA VAL A 146 10.23 -14.65 -9.48
C VAL A 146 10.73 -15.83 -10.30
N PHE A 147 10.91 -15.65 -11.61
CA PHE A 147 11.36 -16.73 -12.50
C PHE A 147 12.85 -17.03 -12.35
N GLU A 148 13.69 -16.01 -12.15
CA GLU A 148 15.12 -16.18 -11.85
C GLU A 148 15.30 -17.01 -10.57
N LYS A 149 14.62 -16.63 -9.49
CA LYS A 149 14.71 -17.36 -8.22
C LYS A 149 14.13 -18.77 -8.30
N LEU A 150 13.06 -18.96 -9.07
CA LEU A 150 12.52 -20.31 -9.31
C LEU A 150 13.57 -21.19 -9.98
N ASN A 151 14.23 -20.70 -11.02
CA ASN A 151 15.24 -21.44 -11.76
C ASN A 151 16.44 -21.78 -10.87
N GLU A 152 16.96 -20.81 -10.11
CA GLU A 152 18.02 -21.00 -9.12
C GLU A 152 17.67 -22.16 -8.16
N ILE A 153 16.53 -22.07 -7.48
CA ILE A 153 16.09 -23.09 -6.53
C ILE A 153 15.92 -24.46 -7.21
N THR A 154 15.45 -24.53 -8.45
CA THR A 154 15.23 -25.83 -9.10
C THR A 154 16.49 -26.44 -9.70
N ASN A 155 17.49 -25.63 -10.04
CA ASN A 155 18.77 -26.09 -10.57
C ASN A 155 19.74 -26.48 -9.45
N ASP A 156 19.66 -25.85 -8.27
CA ASP A 156 20.45 -26.25 -7.09
C ASP A 156 20.00 -27.59 -6.48
N ASN A 157 18.87 -28.13 -6.93
CA ASN A 157 18.30 -29.41 -6.50
C ASN A 157 18.48 -30.55 -7.54
N GLU A 158 19.25 -30.33 -8.61
CA GLU A 158 19.70 -31.34 -9.57
C GLU A 158 21.16 -31.75 -9.30
#